data_AF-A0A8C3MQY3-F1
#
_entry.id   AF-A0A8C3MQY3-F1
#
_cell.length_a   1.000
_cell.length_b   1.000
_cell.length_c   1.000
_cell.angle_alpha   90.00
_cell.angle_beta   90.00
_cell.angle_gamma   90.00
#
_symmetry.space_group_name_H-M   'P 1'
#
loop_
_entity.id
_entity.type
_entity.pdbx_description
1 polymer ?
#
loop_
_entity_poly.entity_id
_entity_poly.type
_entity_poly.pdbx_seq_one_letter_code
_entity_poly.pdbx_strand_id
1 'polypeptide(L)'
;MSTTICDYMPFSLPSFSAVLLPSAKDGSEMGSSGSHNWVSVEIGREAVLSCPNISNVPSLLVTWRRNCRSCCFLSYRRDHNETSRLNCSERITWKYSPGRDPALRIYPVDLGDEGIYTCEFANTEGNFHFLSPLTVIVPPTVTLTHDKSRVAVCQASAGKPAADISWIPASNHSSEEEFRHPNGTVTRVSYFGWANSSFPSVTCLVTHAAMNQTLVMDLRCKYFCFVIVFRHVLGSSLLHLP
;
A
#
# COMPACT_ATOMS: atom_id res chain seq x y z
N MET A 1 35.99 62.84 33.98
CA MET A 1 37.19 62.12 34.44
C MET A 1 36.74 60.75 34.92
N SER A 2 36.67 59.79 33.99
CA SER A 2 36.86 58.35 34.23
C SER A 2 36.83 57.65 32.87
N THR A 3 37.91 56.96 32.59
CA THR A 3 38.25 56.19 31.38
C THR A 3 37.78 54.75 31.57
N THR A 4 37.48 54.00 30.48
CA THR A 4 37.80 52.57 30.23
C THR A 4 37.19 52.21 28.85
N ILE A 5 37.95 52.27 27.75
CA ILE A 5 38.67 51.17 27.07
C ILE A 5 37.74 50.09 26.50
N CYS A 6 37.58 50.09 25.17
CA CYS A 6 37.44 48.88 24.37
C CYS A 6 38.51 48.94 23.28
N ASP A 7 39.59 48.19 23.52
CA ASP A 7 40.70 48.00 22.61
C ASP A 7 40.36 47.02 21.47
N TYR A 8 40.81 47.41 20.29
CA TYR A 8 41.45 46.62 19.23
C TYR A 8 40.86 45.27 18.73
N MET A 9 40.23 45.36 17.54
CA MET A 9 40.77 44.94 16.22
C MET A 9 41.12 43.44 15.94
N PRO A 10 41.45 43.07 14.68
CA PRO A 10 40.63 42.24 13.82
C PRO A 10 41.26 40.86 13.55
N PHE A 11 40.49 39.88 13.08
CA PHE A 11 41.10 38.71 12.45
C PHE A 11 40.46 38.38 11.10
N SER A 12 41.35 38.44 10.12
CA SER A 12 41.28 38.02 8.74
C SER A 12 40.83 36.57 8.58
N LEU A 13 39.91 36.35 7.65
CA LEU A 13 39.59 35.05 7.10
C LEU A 13 40.69 34.63 6.11
N PRO A 14 41.20 33.39 6.17
CA PRO A 14 42.03 32.86 5.10
C PRO A 14 41.16 32.37 3.94
N SER A 15 41.60 32.74 2.74
CA SER A 15 41.15 32.24 1.45
C SER A 15 41.24 30.71 1.36
N PHE A 16 40.12 30.05 1.09
CA PHE A 16 40.14 28.68 0.55
C PHE A 16 39.85 28.74 -0.95
N SER A 17 40.88 28.40 -1.71
CA SER A 17 40.83 28.24 -3.16
C SER A 17 39.81 27.18 -3.54
N ALA A 18 38.90 27.55 -4.44
CA ALA A 18 38.04 26.60 -5.13
C ALA A 18 38.91 25.74 -6.06
N VAL A 19 39.07 24.45 -5.72
CA VAL A 19 39.66 23.47 -6.64
C VAL A 19 38.59 23.09 -7.65
N LEU A 20 38.76 23.57 -8.89
CA LEU A 20 37.99 23.12 -10.05
C LEU A 20 38.32 21.65 -10.32
N LEU A 21 37.38 20.75 -10.09
CA LEU A 21 37.44 19.39 -10.60
C LEU A 21 37.09 19.39 -12.10
N PRO A 22 37.83 18.64 -12.93
CA PRO A 22 37.56 18.58 -14.36
C PRO A 22 36.23 17.88 -14.66
N SER A 23 35.47 18.47 -15.58
CA SER A 23 34.28 17.87 -16.20
C SER A 23 34.67 16.56 -16.90
N ALA A 24 34.24 15.43 -16.35
CA ALA A 24 34.39 14.13 -16.97
C ALA A 24 33.20 13.89 -17.90
N LYS A 25 33.54 13.55 -19.15
CA LYS A 25 32.64 13.38 -20.28
C LYS A 25 31.63 12.24 -20.09
N ASP A 26 30.48 12.49 -20.72
CA ASP A 26 29.43 11.56 -21.12
C ASP A 26 29.98 10.30 -21.83
N GLY A 27 29.29 9.18 -21.65
CA GLY A 27 29.47 7.95 -22.44
C GLY A 27 29.95 6.70 -21.68
N SER A 28 29.08 6.07 -20.90
CA SER A 28 28.88 4.61 -20.99
C SER A 28 27.51 4.22 -20.44
N GLU A 29 26.59 3.93 -21.36
CA GLU A 29 25.43 3.09 -21.07
C GLU A 29 25.95 1.71 -20.68
N MET A 30 26.04 1.46 -19.37
CA MET A 30 26.09 0.10 -18.86
C MET A 30 24.65 -0.31 -18.55
N GLY A 31 24.00 -0.92 -19.53
CA GLY A 31 22.70 -1.56 -19.36
C GLY A 31 22.78 -2.59 -18.23
N SER A 32 22.21 -2.25 -17.08
CA SER A 32 21.75 -3.24 -16.11
C SER A 32 20.25 -3.30 -16.26
N SER A 33 19.75 -4.45 -16.72
CA SER A 33 18.34 -4.80 -16.56
C SER A 33 18.03 -4.74 -15.07
N GLY A 34 17.54 -3.59 -14.61
CA GLY A 34 17.22 -3.34 -13.21
C GLY A 34 16.11 -4.29 -12.81
N SER A 35 16.46 -5.34 -12.07
CA SER A 35 15.49 -6.24 -11.44
C SER A 35 14.68 -5.44 -10.43
N HIS A 36 13.56 -4.88 -10.88
CA HIS A 36 12.57 -4.25 -10.01
C HIS A 36 11.86 -5.37 -9.25
N ASN A 37 12.11 -5.48 -7.95
CA ASN A 37 11.38 -6.41 -7.11
C ASN A 37 10.04 -5.78 -6.69
N TRP A 38 8.96 -6.13 -7.39
CA TRP A 38 7.62 -5.61 -7.10
C TRP A 38 7.03 -6.28 -5.87
N VAL A 39 6.60 -5.47 -4.91
CA VAL A 39 5.99 -5.93 -3.66
C VAL A 39 4.56 -5.41 -3.60
N SER A 40 3.57 -6.30 -3.51
CA SER A 40 2.16 -5.94 -3.35
C SER A 40 1.64 -6.49 -2.02
N VAL A 41 1.11 -5.63 -1.15
CA VAL A 41 0.74 -5.99 0.22
C VAL A 41 -0.59 -5.35 0.59
N GLU A 42 -1.45 -6.12 1.27
CA GLU A 42 -2.72 -5.62 1.81
C GLU A 42 -2.48 -4.60 2.93
N ILE A 43 -3.27 -3.53 2.95
CA ILE A 43 -3.25 -2.52 4.01
C ILE A 43 -3.35 -3.18 5.40
N GLY A 44 -2.60 -2.67 6.38
CA GLY A 44 -2.55 -3.23 7.72
C GLY A 44 -1.63 -4.46 7.88
N ARG A 45 -1.20 -5.11 6.79
CA ARG A 45 -0.27 -6.25 6.83
C ARG A 45 1.19 -5.78 6.89
N GLU A 46 2.10 -6.75 6.99
CA GLU A 46 3.54 -6.53 6.98
C GLU A 46 4.06 -6.56 5.54
N ALA A 47 4.81 -5.53 5.15
CA ALA A 47 5.62 -5.55 3.93
C ALA A 47 7.09 -5.78 4.29
N VAL A 48 7.75 -6.65 3.51
CA VAL A 48 9.19 -6.91 3.60
C VAL A 48 9.80 -6.65 2.22
N LEU A 49 10.67 -5.66 2.13
CA LEU A 49 11.41 -5.34 0.91
C LEU A 49 12.84 -5.89 1.05
N SER A 50 13.16 -6.90 0.24
CA SER A 50 14.49 -7.50 0.22
C SER A 50 15.44 -6.62 -0.58
N CYS A 51 16.66 -6.46 -0.06
CA CYS A 51 17.76 -5.89 -0.82
C CYS A 51 18.58 -7.04 -1.42
N PRO A 52 18.61 -7.21 -2.76
CA PRO A 52 19.36 -8.29 -3.40
C PRO A 52 20.83 -8.30 -2.99
N ASN A 53 21.33 -9.48 -2.62
CA ASN A 53 22.76 -9.67 -2.42
C ASN A 53 23.41 -10.12 -3.73
N ILE A 54 24.01 -9.19 -4.46
CA ILE A 54 24.62 -9.47 -5.78
C ILE A 54 26.13 -9.74 -5.68
N SER A 55 26.76 -9.41 -4.55
CA SER A 55 28.19 -9.62 -4.34
C SER A 55 28.46 -10.73 -3.33
N ASN A 56 29.55 -11.47 -3.55
CA ASN A 56 30.09 -12.39 -2.55
C ASN A 56 30.87 -11.65 -1.46
N VAL A 57 31.14 -10.35 -1.64
CA VAL A 57 31.81 -9.50 -0.68
C VAL A 57 30.77 -8.86 0.25
N PRO A 58 30.99 -8.90 1.58
CA PRO A 58 30.08 -8.28 2.53
C PRO A 58 29.94 -6.77 2.31
N SER A 59 28.71 -6.27 2.44
CA SER A 59 28.41 -4.83 2.38
C SER A 59 29.04 -4.07 3.54
N LEU A 60 29.76 -2.98 3.27
CA LEU A 60 30.27 -2.06 4.29
C LEU A 60 29.15 -1.13 4.79
N LEU A 61 28.32 -0.64 3.87
CA LEU A 61 27.20 0.25 4.14
C LEU A 61 25.97 -0.23 3.38
N VAL A 62 24.82 -0.25 4.05
CA VAL A 62 23.52 -0.48 3.42
C VAL A 62 22.57 0.64 3.80
N THR A 63 21.82 1.15 2.84
CA THR A 63 20.91 2.29 3.00
C THR A 63 19.58 1.99 2.32
N TRP A 64 18.49 2.26 3.01
CA TRP A 64 17.14 2.34 2.47
C TRP A 64 16.67 3.78 2.46
N ARG A 65 16.12 4.22 1.33
CA ARG A 65 15.47 5.53 1.19
C ARG A 65 14.31 5.49 0.21
N ARG A 66 13.33 6.37 0.39
CA ARG A 66 12.37 6.71 -0.67
C ARG A 66 12.91 7.88 -1.49
N ASN A 67 12.51 7.98 -2.76
CA ASN A 67 12.95 9.05 -3.65
C ASN A 67 12.25 10.39 -3.32
N CYS A 68 12.71 11.07 -2.27
CA CYS A 68 12.19 12.37 -1.82
C CYS A 68 13.15 13.04 -0.82
N ARG A 69 13.13 14.38 -0.75
CA ARG A 69 14.12 15.18 0.00
C ARG A 69 14.07 15.00 1.53
N SER A 70 12.88 14.77 2.09
CA SER A 70 12.67 14.67 3.55
C SER A 70 12.07 13.33 3.98
N CYS A 71 12.23 12.30 3.15
CA CYS A 71 11.68 10.98 3.42
C CYS A 71 12.54 10.17 4.39
N CYS A 72 11.97 9.06 4.84
CA CYS A 72 12.65 8.09 5.67
C CYS A 72 13.98 7.65 5.03
N PHE A 73 15.03 7.73 5.83
CA PHE A 73 16.37 7.24 5.55
C PHE A 73 16.79 6.31 6.68
N LEU A 74 17.11 5.06 6.34
CA LEU A 74 17.55 4.04 7.27
C LEU A 74 18.85 3.45 6.76
N SER A 75 19.93 3.51 7.52
CA SER A 75 21.22 2.97 7.12
C SER A 75 21.87 2.13 8.20
N TYR A 76 22.76 1.24 7.77
CA TYR A 76 23.57 0.38 8.62
C TYR A 76 25.00 0.32 8.09
N ARG A 77 25.96 0.60 8.97
CA ARG A 77 27.39 0.56 8.69
C ARG A 77 28.04 -0.59 9.46
N ARG A 78 28.69 -1.51 8.74
CA ARG A 78 29.15 -2.80 9.29
C ARG A 78 30.40 -2.69 10.18
N ASP A 79 31.34 -1.83 9.84
CA ASP A 79 32.62 -1.66 10.57
C ASP A 79 32.44 -1.12 11.98
N HIS A 80 31.48 -0.19 12.16
CA HIS A 80 31.12 0.35 13.48
C HIS A 80 29.92 -0.34 14.12
N ASN A 81 29.28 -1.28 13.40
CA ASN A 81 28.02 -1.91 13.80
C ASN A 81 26.97 -0.85 14.24
N GLU A 82 26.81 0.18 13.41
CA GLU A 82 26.01 1.36 13.74
C GLU A 82 24.84 1.52 12.76
N THR A 83 23.66 1.83 13.28
CA THR A 83 22.47 2.14 12.49
C THR A 83 22.13 3.62 12.60
N SER A 84 21.84 4.28 11.48
CA SER A 84 21.31 5.64 11.45
C SER A 84 19.90 5.66 10.90
N ARG A 85 19.05 6.52 11.46
CA ARG A 85 17.63 6.63 11.15
C ARG A 85 17.20 8.08 11.17
N LEU A 86 16.65 8.56 10.05
CA LEU A 86 16.19 9.94 9.89
C LEU A 86 14.79 9.94 9.27
N ASN A 87 13.86 10.72 9.85
CA ASN A 87 12.50 10.95 9.34
C ASN A 87 11.65 9.67 9.12
N CYS A 88 12.03 8.55 9.73
CA CYS A 88 11.29 7.29 9.64
C CYS A 88 10.28 7.16 10.79
N SER A 89 9.03 6.81 10.47
CA SER A 89 8.05 6.35 11.45
C SER A 89 8.46 5.00 12.03
N GLU A 90 8.24 4.74 13.33
CA GLU A 90 8.58 3.48 14.03
C GLU A 90 8.11 2.21 13.30
N ARG A 91 7.07 2.33 12.45
CA ARG A 91 6.58 1.27 11.56
C ARG A 91 7.62 0.75 10.57
N ILE A 92 8.58 1.59 10.18
CA ILE A 92 9.65 1.29 9.22
C ILE A 92 10.92 0.93 9.99
N THR A 93 11.44 -0.28 9.80
CA THR A 93 12.66 -0.78 10.49
C THR A 93 13.30 -1.94 9.73
N TRP A 94 14.41 -2.49 10.22
CA TRP A 94 15.01 -3.71 9.67
C TRP A 94 14.19 -4.94 10.07
N LYS A 95 13.93 -5.86 9.12
CA LYS A 95 13.25 -7.13 9.44
C LYS A 95 14.16 -8.08 10.22
N TYR A 96 15.43 -8.11 9.85
CA TYR A 96 16.46 -8.98 10.42
C TYR A 96 17.68 -8.14 10.83
N SER A 97 18.75 -8.81 11.27
CA SER A 97 20.02 -8.13 11.50
C SER A 97 20.59 -7.64 10.16
N PRO A 98 20.80 -6.32 9.98
CA PRO A 98 21.17 -5.73 8.69
C PRO A 98 22.56 -6.15 8.19
N GLY A 99 23.42 -6.67 9.07
CA GLY A 99 24.70 -7.27 8.69
C GLY A 99 24.56 -8.63 7.98
N ARG A 100 23.45 -9.33 8.21
CA ARG A 100 23.14 -10.64 7.60
C ARG A 100 22.14 -10.51 6.47
N ASP A 101 21.02 -9.82 6.70
CA ASP A 101 19.97 -9.59 5.72
C ASP A 101 19.39 -8.17 5.93
N PRO A 102 19.74 -7.21 5.07
CA PRO A 102 19.28 -5.83 5.18
C PRO A 102 17.88 -5.64 4.56
N ALA A 103 16.94 -6.53 4.86
CA ALA A 103 15.55 -6.40 4.45
C ALA A 103 14.84 -5.29 5.24
N LEU A 104 14.14 -4.40 4.53
CA LEU A 104 13.29 -3.35 5.12
C LEU A 104 11.93 -3.93 5.48
N ARG A 105 11.43 -3.63 6.67
CA ARG A 105 10.12 -3.99 7.17
C ARG A 105 9.26 -2.75 7.34
N ILE A 106 8.01 -2.83 6.90
CA ILE A 106 6.98 -1.82 7.15
C ILE A 106 5.76 -2.52 7.77
N TYR A 107 5.37 -2.13 8.98
CA TYR A 107 4.18 -2.67 9.64
C TYR A 107 3.58 -1.73 10.69
N PRO A 108 2.24 -1.52 10.69
CA PRO A 108 1.32 -1.86 9.61
C PRO A 108 1.56 -0.99 8.37
N VAL A 109 1.31 -1.56 7.18
CA VAL A 109 1.32 -0.84 5.91
C VAL A 109 0.09 0.07 5.82
N ASP A 110 0.30 1.30 5.35
CA ASP A 110 -0.75 2.27 5.04
C ASP A 110 -0.64 2.73 3.56
N LEU A 111 -1.70 3.32 3.01
CA LEU A 111 -1.75 3.84 1.64
C LEU A 111 -0.61 4.84 1.34
N GLY A 112 -0.22 5.65 2.32
CA GLY A 112 0.89 6.61 2.18
C GLY A 112 2.28 5.96 2.07
N ASP A 113 2.40 4.68 2.40
CA ASP A 113 3.66 3.94 2.26
C ASP A 113 3.92 3.51 0.80
N GLU A 114 2.91 3.58 -0.08
CA GLU A 114 3.03 3.28 -1.51
C GLU A 114 4.11 4.15 -2.19
N GLY A 115 4.95 3.52 -3.02
CA GLY A 115 5.99 4.20 -3.77
C GLY A 115 7.20 3.32 -4.07
N ILE A 116 8.26 3.96 -4.59
CA ILE A 116 9.50 3.27 -4.94
C ILE A 116 10.51 3.45 -3.81
N TYR A 117 10.95 2.33 -3.26
CA TYR A 117 12.01 2.27 -2.25
C TYR A 117 13.32 1.89 -2.93
N THR A 118 14.39 2.58 -2.58
CA THR A 118 15.74 2.30 -3.08
C THR A 118 16.55 1.68 -1.96
N CYS A 119 17.07 0.48 -2.20
CA CYS A 119 18.18 -0.05 -1.42
C CYS A 119 19.48 0.33 -2.11
N GLU A 120 20.44 0.84 -1.36
CA GLU A 120 21.80 1.11 -1.81
C GLU A 120 22.75 0.31 -0.94
N PHE A 121 23.63 -0.47 -1.54
CA PHE A 121 24.67 -1.18 -0.81
C PHE A 121 26.04 -0.84 -1.41
N ALA A 122 27.00 -0.59 -0.53
CA ALA A 122 28.37 -0.26 -0.88
C ALA A 122 29.32 -1.30 -0.29
N ASN A 123 30.26 -1.77 -1.09
CA ASN A 123 31.33 -2.66 -0.68
C ASN A 123 32.65 -2.23 -1.36
N THR A 124 33.70 -3.06 -1.25
CA THR A 124 34.99 -2.77 -1.89
C THR A 124 34.98 -2.89 -3.41
N GLU A 125 33.96 -3.52 -4.00
CA GLU A 125 33.80 -3.69 -5.45
C GLU A 125 33.07 -2.52 -6.09
N GLY A 126 32.25 -1.79 -5.31
CA GLY A 126 31.56 -0.60 -5.78
C GLY A 126 30.29 -0.29 -5.00
N ASN A 127 29.48 0.59 -5.59
CA ASN A 127 28.18 0.99 -5.09
C ASN A 127 27.10 0.43 -6.02
N PHE A 128 26.06 -0.15 -5.43
CA PHE A 128 24.98 -0.79 -6.13
C PHE A 128 23.65 -0.27 -5.59
N HIS A 129 22.64 -0.19 -6.45
CA HIS A 129 21.31 0.29 -6.08
C HIS A 129 20.22 -0.59 -6.69
N PHE A 130 19.16 -0.84 -5.91
CA PHE A 130 17.99 -1.60 -6.33
C PHE A 130 16.72 -0.88 -5.99
N LEU A 131 15.78 -0.91 -6.92
CA LEU A 131 14.47 -0.31 -6.79
C LEU A 131 13.46 -1.40 -6.44
N SER A 132 12.69 -1.16 -5.39
CA SER A 132 11.60 -2.02 -4.93
C SER A 132 10.30 -1.22 -4.90
N PRO A 133 9.48 -1.28 -5.96
CA PRO A 133 8.15 -0.68 -5.96
C PRO A 133 7.23 -1.40 -4.97
N LEU A 134 6.65 -0.64 -4.04
CA LEU A 134 5.63 -1.13 -3.11
C LEU A 134 4.25 -0.64 -3.56
N THR A 135 3.32 -1.56 -3.78
CA THR A 135 1.91 -1.28 -4.05
C THR A 135 1.05 -1.77 -2.88
N VAL A 136 0.10 -0.94 -2.46
CA VAL A 136 -0.83 -1.25 -1.37
C VAL A 136 -2.16 -1.71 -1.95
N ILE A 137 -2.66 -2.84 -1.44
CA ILE A 137 -3.95 -3.43 -1.77
C ILE A 137 -4.96 -3.08 -0.67
N VAL A 138 -6.15 -2.61 -1.02
CA VAL A 138 -7.24 -2.32 -0.08
C VAL A 138 -8.43 -3.21 -0.43
N PRO A 139 -8.83 -4.15 0.44
CA PRO A 139 -10.04 -4.95 0.22
C PRO A 139 -11.28 -4.06 0.17
N PRO A 140 -12.17 -4.21 -0.82
CA PRO A 140 -13.40 -3.43 -0.86
C PRO A 140 -14.40 -3.91 0.18
N THR A 141 -15.30 -3.03 0.61
CA THR A 141 -16.51 -3.45 1.35
C THR A 141 -17.62 -3.74 0.34
N VAL A 142 -18.16 -4.96 0.35
CA VAL A 142 -19.19 -5.37 -0.62
C VAL A 142 -20.57 -5.35 0.01
N THR A 143 -21.52 -4.75 -0.69
CA THR A 143 -22.94 -4.75 -0.33
C THR A 143 -23.80 -5.16 -1.52
N LEU A 144 -24.92 -5.82 -1.23
CA LEU A 144 -25.95 -6.18 -2.20
C LEU A 144 -27.31 -5.73 -1.67
N THR A 145 -27.94 -4.77 -2.36
CA THR A 145 -29.17 -4.11 -1.91
C THR A 145 -30.22 -4.06 -3.01
N HIS A 146 -31.49 -4.01 -2.64
CA HIS A 146 -32.60 -3.88 -3.58
C HIS A 146 -32.87 -2.41 -3.86
N ASP A 147 -33.04 -2.03 -5.13
CA ASP A 147 -33.42 -0.67 -5.54
C ASP A 147 -34.86 -0.70 -6.08
N LYS A 148 -35.66 0.32 -5.79
CA LYS A 148 -37.04 0.38 -6.29
C LYS A 148 -37.10 0.66 -7.80
N SER A 149 -36.05 1.28 -8.34
CA SER A 149 -35.90 1.59 -9.76
C SER A 149 -35.10 0.53 -10.53
N ARG A 150 -34.30 -0.29 -9.83
CA ARG A 150 -33.41 -1.32 -10.39
C ARG A 150 -33.47 -2.59 -9.54
N VAL A 151 -33.52 -3.77 -10.14
CA VAL A 151 -33.86 -5.03 -9.42
C VAL A 151 -32.86 -5.37 -8.30
N ALA A 152 -31.56 -5.17 -8.52
CA ALA A 152 -30.54 -5.31 -7.49
C ALA A 152 -29.35 -4.39 -7.74
N VAL A 153 -28.64 -4.01 -6.68
CA VAL A 153 -27.45 -3.15 -6.71
C VAL A 153 -26.35 -3.83 -5.94
N CYS A 154 -25.24 -4.13 -6.61
CA CYS A 154 -24.05 -4.66 -5.98
C CYS A 154 -22.95 -3.60 -5.99
N GLN A 155 -22.42 -3.27 -4.83
CA GLN A 155 -21.43 -2.22 -4.67
C GLN A 155 -20.19 -2.79 -4.00
N ALA A 156 -19.04 -2.59 -4.63
CA ALA A 156 -17.72 -2.85 -4.06
C ALA A 156 -17.07 -1.49 -3.73
N SER A 157 -17.11 -1.11 -2.46
CA SER A 157 -16.66 0.21 -1.98
C SER A 157 -15.19 0.26 -1.63
N ALA A 158 -14.52 1.32 -2.08
CA ALA A 158 -13.16 1.73 -1.70
C ALA A 158 -12.09 0.62 -1.85
N GLY A 159 -12.18 -0.21 -2.88
CA GLY A 159 -11.15 -1.22 -3.21
C GLY A 159 -9.93 -0.61 -3.90
N LYS A 160 -8.76 -1.22 -3.70
CA LYS A 160 -7.54 -0.91 -4.47
C LYS A 160 -6.81 -2.22 -4.77
N PRO A 161 -6.66 -2.65 -6.04
CA PRO A 161 -7.23 -2.04 -7.24
C PRO A 161 -8.77 -2.08 -7.26
N ALA A 162 -9.40 -1.49 -8.28
CA ALA A 162 -10.84 -1.62 -8.46
C ALA A 162 -11.24 -3.10 -8.53
N ALA A 163 -12.32 -3.47 -7.84
CA ALA A 163 -12.86 -4.82 -7.93
C ALA A 163 -13.76 -4.97 -9.16
N ASP A 164 -13.78 -6.17 -9.72
CA ASP A 164 -14.70 -6.52 -10.79
C ASP A 164 -15.98 -7.10 -10.20
N ILE A 165 -17.10 -6.78 -10.84
CA ILE A 165 -18.44 -7.23 -10.44
C ILE A 165 -19.05 -7.96 -11.62
N SER A 166 -19.64 -9.13 -11.37
CA SER A 166 -20.42 -9.86 -12.37
C SER A 166 -21.66 -10.49 -11.75
N TRP A 167 -22.62 -10.86 -12.60
CA TRP A 167 -23.94 -11.34 -12.17
C TRP A 167 -24.23 -12.75 -12.68
N ILE A 168 -24.90 -13.54 -11.84
CA ILE A 168 -25.56 -14.79 -12.24
C ILE A 168 -27.05 -14.70 -11.89
N PRO A 169 -27.96 -14.86 -12.86
CA PRO A 169 -27.70 -14.98 -14.30
C PRO A 169 -27.13 -13.67 -14.87
N ALA A 170 -26.42 -13.76 -16.00
CA ALA A 170 -26.00 -12.57 -16.72
C ALA A 170 -27.23 -11.81 -17.26
N SER A 171 -27.18 -10.49 -17.26
CA SER A 171 -28.23 -9.61 -17.79
C SER A 171 -27.62 -8.63 -18.77
N ASN A 172 -28.26 -8.47 -19.94
CA ASN A 172 -27.90 -7.44 -20.93
C ASN A 172 -28.38 -6.03 -20.50
N HIS A 173 -29.18 -5.94 -19.45
CA HIS A 173 -29.67 -4.68 -18.90
C HIS A 173 -28.84 -4.19 -17.70
N SER A 174 -27.73 -4.87 -17.37
CA SER A 174 -26.86 -4.40 -16.30
C SER A 174 -26.11 -3.13 -16.71
N SER A 175 -25.98 -2.19 -15.78
CA SER A 175 -25.17 -0.99 -15.94
C SER A 175 -24.16 -0.86 -14.81
N GLU A 176 -23.06 -0.17 -15.05
CA GLU A 176 -21.99 0.01 -14.07
C GLU A 176 -21.62 1.48 -13.92
N GLU A 177 -21.33 1.86 -12.68
CA GLU A 177 -20.82 3.18 -12.30
C GLU A 177 -19.53 2.99 -11.52
N GLU A 178 -18.58 3.90 -11.71
CA GLU A 178 -17.28 3.86 -11.06
C GLU A 178 -16.93 5.22 -10.49
N PHE A 179 -16.55 5.24 -9.21
CA PHE A 179 -16.12 6.44 -8.50
C PHE A 179 -14.69 6.28 -8.00
N ARG A 180 -13.80 7.16 -8.45
CA ARG A 180 -12.39 7.21 -8.02
C ARG A 180 -12.25 8.16 -6.84
N HIS A 181 -11.69 7.67 -5.74
CA HIS A 181 -11.45 8.47 -4.54
C HIS A 181 -10.06 9.14 -4.60
N PRO A 182 -9.87 10.30 -3.93
CA PRO A 182 -8.58 10.99 -3.87
C PRO A 182 -7.44 10.18 -3.24
N ASN A 183 -7.78 9.22 -2.37
CA ASN A 183 -6.81 8.30 -1.74
C ASN A 183 -6.37 7.14 -2.67
N GLY A 184 -6.81 7.14 -3.93
CA GLY A 184 -6.46 6.12 -4.93
C GLY A 184 -7.31 4.86 -4.88
N THR A 185 -8.29 4.75 -3.98
CA THR A 185 -9.27 3.66 -3.97
C THR A 185 -10.39 3.90 -4.99
N VAL A 186 -11.10 2.84 -5.36
CA VAL A 186 -12.19 2.88 -6.33
C VAL A 186 -13.43 2.23 -5.75
N THR A 187 -14.59 2.84 -5.96
CA THR A 187 -15.88 2.24 -5.70
C THR A 187 -16.55 1.88 -7.02
N ARG A 188 -16.86 0.61 -7.22
CA ARG A 188 -17.63 0.14 -8.38
C ARG A 188 -19.02 -0.26 -7.93
N VAL A 189 -20.02 0.22 -8.66
CA VAL A 189 -21.43 -0.10 -8.43
C VAL A 189 -21.95 -0.73 -9.71
N SER A 190 -22.44 -1.96 -9.62
CA SER A 190 -23.11 -2.64 -10.71
C SER A 190 -24.58 -2.76 -10.37
N TYR A 191 -25.43 -2.44 -11.34
CA TYR A 191 -26.87 -2.48 -11.21
C TYR A 191 -27.40 -3.62 -12.06
N PHE A 192 -28.12 -4.55 -11.45
CA PHE A 192 -28.80 -5.60 -12.15
C PHE A 192 -30.13 -5.06 -12.71
N GLY A 193 -30.17 -4.92 -14.04
CA GLY A 193 -31.37 -4.55 -14.79
C GLY A 193 -32.25 -5.75 -15.14
N TRP A 194 -33.50 -5.44 -15.47
CA TRP A 194 -34.59 -6.41 -15.66
C TRP A 194 -34.30 -7.44 -16.76
N ALA A 195 -33.86 -8.63 -16.37
CA ALA A 195 -34.12 -9.86 -17.12
C ALA A 195 -35.41 -10.49 -16.57
N ASN A 196 -36.24 -11.06 -17.44
CA ASN A 196 -37.57 -11.63 -17.13
C ASN A 196 -37.72 -12.14 -15.68
N SER A 197 -38.88 -11.86 -15.07
CA SER A 197 -39.27 -12.23 -13.69
C SER A 197 -39.25 -13.73 -13.37
N SER A 198 -38.72 -14.55 -14.26
CA SER A 198 -38.56 -15.99 -14.14
C SER A 198 -37.43 -16.40 -13.18
N PHE A 199 -36.50 -15.52 -12.84
CA PHE A 199 -35.39 -15.86 -11.94
C PHE A 199 -35.78 -15.69 -10.46
N PRO A 200 -35.65 -16.74 -9.62
CA PRO A 200 -36.02 -16.65 -8.20
C PRO A 200 -35.03 -15.81 -7.39
N SER A 201 -33.78 -15.70 -7.86
CA SER A 201 -32.70 -15.00 -7.17
C SER A 201 -31.67 -14.48 -8.15
N VAL A 202 -30.91 -13.49 -7.72
CA VAL A 202 -29.74 -12.99 -8.44
C VAL A 202 -28.51 -13.09 -7.55
N THR A 203 -27.38 -13.47 -8.13
CA THR A 203 -26.10 -13.59 -7.46
C THR A 203 -25.14 -12.53 -7.98
N CYS A 204 -24.59 -11.72 -7.08
CA CYS A 204 -23.45 -10.85 -7.37
C CYS A 204 -22.15 -11.58 -7.02
N LEU A 205 -21.23 -11.58 -7.97
CA LEU A 205 -19.87 -12.08 -7.84
C LEU A 205 -18.91 -10.90 -7.85
N VAL A 206 -18.14 -10.72 -6.79
CA VAL A 206 -17.11 -9.69 -6.69
C VAL A 206 -15.73 -10.34 -6.63
N THR A 207 -14.86 -9.98 -7.57
CA THR A 207 -13.49 -10.48 -7.64
C THR A 207 -12.50 -9.35 -7.42
N HIS A 208 -11.58 -9.54 -6.48
CA HIS A 208 -10.57 -8.56 -6.10
C HIS A 208 -9.27 -9.27 -5.69
N ALA A 209 -8.13 -8.59 -5.83
CA ALA A 209 -6.82 -9.19 -5.53
C ALA A 209 -6.69 -9.72 -4.09
N ALA A 210 -7.38 -9.09 -3.13
CA ALA A 210 -7.39 -9.52 -1.73
C ALA A 210 -8.51 -10.52 -1.38
N MET A 211 -9.61 -10.57 -2.16
CA MET A 211 -10.75 -11.43 -1.84
C MET A 211 -11.67 -11.69 -3.02
N ASN A 212 -12.37 -12.82 -2.96
CA ASN A 212 -13.50 -13.13 -3.82
C ASN A 212 -14.75 -13.29 -2.95
N GLN A 213 -15.83 -12.58 -3.29
CA GLN A 213 -17.05 -12.59 -2.50
C GLN A 213 -18.27 -12.85 -3.39
N THR A 214 -19.22 -13.62 -2.87
CA THR A 214 -20.48 -13.90 -3.54
C THR A 214 -21.64 -13.53 -2.63
N LEU A 215 -22.62 -12.82 -3.17
CA LEU A 215 -23.82 -12.41 -2.44
C LEU A 215 -25.04 -12.81 -3.26
N VAL A 216 -26.06 -13.35 -2.60
CA VAL A 216 -27.29 -13.80 -3.24
C VAL A 216 -28.46 -12.99 -2.71
N MET A 217 -29.30 -12.49 -3.60
CA MET A 217 -30.55 -11.82 -3.29
C MET A 217 -31.71 -12.63 -3.84
N ASP A 218 -32.63 -13.01 -2.96
CA ASP A 218 -33.91 -13.62 -3.37
C ASP A 218 -34.87 -12.53 -3.86
N LEU A 219 -35.30 -12.63 -5.12
CA LEU A 219 -36.18 -11.66 -5.77
C LEU A 219 -37.67 -11.96 -5.54
N ARG A 220 -37.99 -13.12 -4.95
CA ARG A 220 -39.38 -13.50 -4.60
C ARG A 220 -39.88 -12.80 -3.36
N CYS A 221 -38.97 -12.33 -2.50
CA CYS A 221 -39.33 -11.69 -1.24
C CYS A 221 -39.65 -10.19 -1.46
N LYS A 222 -40.85 -9.90 -1.93
CA LYS A 222 -41.30 -8.50 -2.16
C LYS A 222 -41.68 -7.77 -0.87
N TYR A 223 -41.90 -8.48 0.24
CA TYR A 223 -42.25 -7.92 1.55
C TYR A 223 -41.74 -8.85 2.67
N PHE A 224 -40.91 -8.32 3.56
CA PHE A 224 -40.43 -8.91 4.83
C PHE A 224 -39.56 -10.20 4.78
N CYS A 225 -38.24 -10.02 4.77
CA CYS A 225 -37.33 -11.00 5.38
C CYS A 225 -37.16 -10.67 6.87
N PHE A 226 -37.98 -11.25 7.74
CA PHE A 226 -37.58 -11.38 9.15
C PHE A 226 -36.52 -12.48 9.23
N VAL A 227 -35.38 -12.17 9.85
CA VAL A 227 -34.38 -13.17 10.22
C VAL A 227 -35.04 -14.08 11.26
N ILE A 228 -35.47 -15.27 10.86
CA ILE A 228 -35.89 -16.30 11.80
C ILE A 228 -34.62 -16.85 12.46
N VAL A 229 -34.26 -16.29 13.61
CA VAL A 229 -33.32 -16.93 14.52
C VAL A 229 -34.05 -18.08 15.20
N PHE A 230 -33.83 -19.32 14.74
CA PHE A 230 -34.27 -20.50 15.47
C PHE A 230 -33.43 -20.61 16.75
N ARG A 231 -33.88 -19.96 17.83
CA ARG A 231 -33.52 -20.42 19.17
C ARG A 231 -34.36 -21.67 19.44
N HIS A 232 -33.73 -22.84 19.33
CA HIS A 232 -34.23 -24.05 19.98
C HIS A 232 -34.28 -23.79 21.49
N VAL A 233 -35.45 -23.40 21.99
CA VAL A 233 -35.79 -23.48 23.41
C VAL A 233 -37.06 -24.32 23.48
N LEU A 234 -36.88 -25.56 23.93
CA LEU A 234 -37.96 -26.42 24.40
C LEU A 234 -38.73 -25.67 25.49
N GLY A 235 -40.04 -25.47 25.31
CA GLY A 235 -40.88 -24.93 26.36
C GLY A 235 -42.16 -24.30 25.85
N SER A 236 -43.21 -25.10 25.76
CA SER A 236 -44.58 -24.72 25.47
C SER A 236 -45.07 -23.59 26.37
N SER A 237 -45.73 -22.57 25.81
CA SER A 237 -46.78 -21.77 26.46
C SER A 237 -47.50 -20.94 25.40
N LEU A 238 -48.76 -21.27 25.13
CA LEU A 238 -49.69 -20.42 24.39
C LEU A 238 -49.93 -19.13 25.19
N LEU A 239 -49.76 -17.97 24.56
CA LEU A 239 -50.37 -16.72 24.99
C LEU A 239 -51.07 -16.08 23.79
N HIS A 240 -52.41 -16.15 23.83
CA HIS A 240 -53.32 -15.27 23.12
C HIS A 240 -53.23 -13.87 23.72
N LEU A 241 -53.32 -12.81 22.91
CA LEU A 241 -53.85 -11.49 23.27
C LEU A 241 -53.87 -10.56 22.03
N PRO A 242 -54.73 -9.52 22.05
CA PRO A 242 -55.95 -9.38 21.26
C PRO A 242 -55.78 -8.77 19.86
#